data_AF-A0A430M7Z9-F1
#
_entry.id   AF-A0A430M7Z9-F1
#
_cell.length_a   1.000
_cell.length_b   1.000
_cell.length_c   1.000
_cell.angle_alpha   90.00
_cell.angle_beta   90.00
_cell.angle_gamma   90.00
#
_symmetry.space_group_name_H-M   'P 1'
#
loop_
_entity.id
_entity.type
_entity.pdbx_description
1 polymer ?
#
loop_
_entity_poly.entity_id
_entity_poly.type
_entity_poly.pdbx_seq_one_letter_code
_entity_poly.pdbx_strand_id
1 'polypeptide(L)'
;MLTTGELKDHIEATETDQVVTFVAYTGAEWTKNGLAQFYRDMEPLCAILPQLRLYPSHDEFMAVNLKFPDIAAMDRIAKAAPPLYAYRQQTCFGIGKCTLDTPRGNKSVIKRNFSDASNHVKVMQGPTGDQLKLACFAGERVKSRQTEPEDDEPSARWFHMEYVPTFKTVGEYRVHLCGDNVVSIGISKFVKDKLEVRSVSDDDFAWFSKSQEEQQKKRQELCDFSRYQRTQLLAQPNARKAFESLRVGVRIDIGVSEESPEGRFFGLELTRRWNANQMPAFVLPDPYTEASLKYGRVLAMELAGRQ
;
A
#
# COMPACT_ATOMS: atom_id res chain seq x y z
N MET A 1 -22.97 -5.95 -20.82
CA MET A 1 -21.55 -6.36 -20.85
C MET A 1 -21.43 -7.29 -22.04
N LEU A 2 -20.51 -7.03 -22.99
CA LEU A 2 -20.28 -7.95 -24.11
C LEU A 2 -19.88 -9.31 -23.54
N THR A 3 -20.37 -10.39 -24.13
CA THR A 3 -19.81 -11.72 -23.89
C THR A 3 -18.33 -11.74 -24.33
N THR A 4 -17.55 -12.70 -23.82
CA THR A 4 -16.14 -12.85 -24.24
C THR A 4 -16.00 -13.07 -25.75
N GLY A 5 -16.99 -13.72 -26.40
CA GLY A 5 -17.05 -13.88 -27.85
C GLY A 5 -17.29 -12.56 -28.59
N GLU A 6 -18.30 -11.78 -28.19
CA GLU A 6 -18.58 -10.49 -28.82
C GLU A 6 -17.44 -9.48 -28.63
N LEU A 7 -16.75 -9.52 -27.47
CA LEU A 7 -15.58 -8.69 -27.23
C LEU A 7 -14.40 -9.09 -28.12
N LYS A 8 -14.20 -10.40 -28.35
CA LYS A 8 -13.17 -10.89 -29.28
C LYS A 8 -13.39 -10.33 -30.67
N ASP A 9 -14.60 -10.51 -31.22
CA ASP A 9 -14.95 -10.07 -32.57
C ASP A 9 -14.81 -8.53 -32.70
N HIS A 10 -15.20 -7.79 -31.66
CA HIS A 10 -15.02 -6.34 -31.61
C HIS A 10 -13.55 -5.91 -31.64
N ILE A 11 -12.68 -6.57 -30.86
CA ILE A 11 -11.25 -6.25 -30.83
C ILE A 11 -10.57 -6.57 -32.15
N GLU A 12 -10.89 -7.72 -32.76
CA GLU A 12 -10.34 -8.09 -34.07
C GLU A 12 -10.79 -7.16 -35.20
N ALA A 13 -12.00 -6.60 -35.10
CA ALA A 13 -12.48 -5.59 -36.04
C ALA A 13 -11.88 -4.19 -35.79
N THR A 14 -11.30 -3.95 -34.62
CA THR A 14 -10.67 -2.68 -34.27
C THR A 14 -9.23 -2.69 -34.78
N GLU A 15 -8.96 -1.97 -35.88
CA GLU A 15 -7.61 -1.82 -36.47
C GLU A 15 -6.66 -1.03 -35.54
N THR A 16 -6.31 -1.61 -34.40
CA THR A 16 -5.47 -1.00 -33.37
C THR A 16 -4.37 -1.95 -32.94
N ASP A 17 -3.18 -1.40 -32.71
CA ASP A 17 -2.02 -2.18 -32.28
C ASP A 17 -2.14 -2.70 -30.84
N GLN A 18 -2.95 -2.03 -30.01
CA GLN A 18 -3.16 -2.41 -28.62
C GLN A 18 -4.54 -1.96 -28.10
N VAL A 19 -5.21 -2.86 -27.39
CA VAL A 19 -6.43 -2.60 -26.62
C VAL A 19 -6.15 -2.86 -25.14
N VAL A 20 -6.43 -1.88 -24.29
CA VAL A 20 -6.24 -1.99 -22.84
C VAL A 20 -7.58 -1.92 -22.14
N THR A 21 -7.93 -2.98 -21.41
CA THR A 21 -9.10 -2.98 -20.53
C THR A 21 -8.68 -2.49 -19.14
N PHE A 22 -9.10 -1.27 -18.81
CA PHE A 22 -8.91 -0.72 -17.47
C PHE A 22 -9.94 -1.32 -16.50
N VAL A 23 -9.47 -2.08 -15.52
CA VAL A 23 -10.30 -2.73 -14.51
C VAL A 23 -10.47 -1.77 -13.33
N ALA A 24 -11.58 -1.04 -13.31
CA ALA A 24 -11.90 -0.14 -12.21
C ALA A 24 -12.37 -0.94 -10.97
N TYR A 25 -11.76 -0.66 -9.82
CA TYR A 25 -12.22 -1.18 -8.53
C TYR A 25 -12.86 -0.04 -7.74
N THR A 26 -14.19 0.06 -7.81
CA THR A 26 -14.98 1.00 -6.99
C THR A 26 -15.59 0.32 -5.75
N GLY A 27 -15.26 -0.95 -5.51
CA GLY A 27 -15.69 -1.75 -4.35
C GLY A 27 -17.19 -2.13 -4.32
N ALA A 28 -18.07 -1.35 -4.95
CA ALA A 28 -19.51 -1.55 -4.94
C ALA A 28 -20.03 -2.36 -6.15
N GLU A 29 -19.29 -2.41 -7.25
CA GLU A 29 -19.78 -2.93 -8.54
C GLU A 29 -19.50 -4.42 -8.75
N TRP A 30 -18.52 -4.97 -8.04
CA TRP A 30 -18.16 -6.38 -8.16
C TRP A 30 -18.91 -7.21 -7.11
N THR A 31 -19.78 -8.11 -7.56
CA THR A 31 -20.42 -9.10 -6.68
C THR A 31 -19.37 -9.96 -5.97
N LYS A 32 -19.76 -10.71 -4.93
CA LYS A 32 -18.89 -11.71 -4.30
C LYS A 32 -18.40 -12.68 -5.39
N ASN A 33 -17.09 -12.63 -5.67
CA ASN A 33 -16.36 -13.37 -6.73
C ASN A 33 -16.40 -12.79 -8.15
N GLY A 34 -17.13 -11.71 -8.43
CA GLY A 34 -17.28 -11.16 -9.79
C GLY A 34 -15.95 -10.78 -10.44
N LEU A 35 -15.02 -10.22 -9.66
CA LEU A 35 -13.72 -9.80 -10.16
C LEU A 35 -12.75 -10.95 -10.41
N ALA A 36 -12.75 -11.95 -9.53
CA ALA A 36 -11.98 -13.17 -9.75
C ALA A 36 -12.50 -13.94 -10.97
N GLN A 37 -13.82 -13.92 -11.19
CA GLN A 37 -14.44 -14.48 -12.39
C GLN A 37 -14.05 -13.69 -13.65
N PHE A 38 -14.08 -12.36 -13.59
CA PHE A 38 -13.65 -11.51 -14.69
C PHE A 38 -12.23 -11.83 -15.17
N TYR A 39 -11.25 -11.92 -14.25
CA TYR A 39 -9.88 -12.29 -14.64
C TYR A 39 -9.82 -13.72 -15.21
N ARG A 40 -10.55 -14.68 -14.64
CA ARG A 40 -10.63 -16.05 -15.19
C ARG A 40 -11.17 -16.09 -16.62
N ASP A 41 -12.12 -15.22 -16.96
CA ASP A 41 -12.73 -15.18 -18.29
C ASP A 41 -11.88 -14.40 -19.30
N MET A 42 -11.20 -13.33 -18.85
CA MET A 42 -10.44 -12.44 -19.71
C MET A 42 -8.99 -12.87 -19.97
N GLU A 43 -8.35 -13.57 -19.04
CA GLU A 43 -6.96 -14.04 -19.21
C GLU A 43 -6.80 -14.99 -20.42
N PRO A 44 -7.69 -15.98 -20.65
CA PRO A 44 -7.65 -16.79 -21.86
C PRO A 44 -7.81 -15.96 -23.14
N LEU A 45 -8.66 -14.92 -23.10
CA LEU A 45 -8.86 -14.04 -24.24
C LEU A 45 -7.59 -13.21 -24.54
N CYS A 46 -6.90 -12.71 -23.52
CA CYS A 46 -5.61 -12.03 -23.69
C CYS A 46 -4.51 -12.96 -24.25
N ALA A 47 -4.60 -14.27 -23.97
CA ALA A 47 -3.67 -15.24 -24.54
C ALA A 47 -3.90 -15.51 -26.03
N ILE A 48 -5.14 -15.36 -26.51
CA ILE A 48 -5.52 -15.54 -27.93
C ILE A 48 -5.38 -14.22 -28.71
N LEU A 49 -5.62 -13.09 -28.06
CA LEU A 49 -5.53 -11.75 -28.65
C LEU A 49 -4.30 -11.02 -28.11
N PRO A 50 -3.14 -11.08 -28.79
CA PRO A 50 -1.90 -10.46 -28.29
C PRO A 50 -1.98 -8.93 -28.15
N GLN A 51 -2.91 -8.29 -28.85
CA GLN A 51 -3.18 -6.85 -28.72
C GLN A 51 -3.99 -6.51 -27.47
N LEU A 52 -4.69 -7.47 -26.85
CA LEU A 52 -5.51 -7.24 -25.68
C LEU A 52 -4.71 -7.37 -24.39
N ARG A 53 -4.84 -6.39 -23.51
CA ARG A 53 -4.20 -6.38 -22.20
C ARG A 53 -5.14 -5.91 -21.09
N LEU A 54 -5.04 -6.54 -19.92
CA LEU A 54 -5.70 -6.09 -18.69
C LEU A 54 -4.79 -5.15 -17.89
N TYR A 55 -5.37 -4.07 -17.37
CA TYR A 55 -4.69 -3.14 -16.48
C TYR A 55 -5.57 -2.78 -15.28
N PRO A 56 -5.11 -2.97 -14.02
CA PRO A 56 -3.88 -3.68 -13.65
C PRO A 56 -3.93 -5.16 -14.04
N SER A 57 -2.80 -5.84 -13.94
CA SER A 57 -2.77 -7.30 -14.06
C SER A 57 -3.50 -7.96 -12.88
N HIS A 58 -3.96 -9.21 -13.08
CA HIS A 58 -4.54 -10.01 -12.01
C HIS A 58 -3.60 -10.17 -10.81
N ASP A 59 -2.31 -10.39 -11.07
CA ASP A 59 -1.26 -10.51 -10.04
C ASP A 59 -1.17 -9.23 -9.17
N GLU A 60 -1.15 -8.06 -9.80
CA GLU A 60 -1.12 -6.78 -9.08
C GLU A 60 -2.41 -6.57 -8.30
N PHE A 61 -3.56 -6.91 -8.90
CA PHE A 61 -4.84 -6.80 -8.23
C PHE A 61 -4.91 -7.68 -6.97
N MET A 62 -4.43 -8.92 -7.04
CA MET A 62 -4.35 -9.82 -5.88
C MET A 62 -3.36 -9.29 -4.84
N ALA A 63 -2.23 -8.72 -5.27
CA ALA A 63 -1.27 -8.09 -4.38
C ALA A 63 -1.88 -6.91 -3.63
N VAL A 64 -2.70 -6.07 -4.27
CA VAL A 64 -3.36 -4.92 -3.63
C VAL A 64 -4.28 -5.35 -2.48
N ASN A 65 -4.93 -6.51 -2.62
CA ASN A 65 -5.83 -7.05 -1.60
C ASN A 65 -5.09 -7.73 -0.45
N LEU A 66 -3.76 -7.86 -0.51
CA LEU A 66 -2.94 -8.52 0.49
C LEU A 66 -1.79 -7.61 0.90
N LYS A 67 -1.71 -7.21 2.16
CA LYS A 67 -0.62 -6.36 2.67
C LYS A 67 0.76 -7.02 2.58
N PHE A 68 0.83 -8.36 2.49
CA PHE A 68 2.09 -9.10 2.59
C PHE A 68 3.11 -8.83 1.48
N PRO A 69 2.76 -8.90 0.17
CA PRO A 69 3.76 -8.68 -0.88
C PRO A 69 4.37 -7.29 -0.82
N ASP A 70 3.56 -6.27 -0.50
CA ASP A 70 4.00 -4.89 -0.37
C ASP A 70 4.92 -4.70 0.85
N ILE A 71 4.50 -5.19 2.02
CA ILE A 71 5.31 -5.10 3.25
C ILE A 71 6.64 -5.85 3.06
N ALA A 72 6.61 -7.05 2.49
CA ALA A 72 7.81 -7.81 2.22
C ALA A 72 8.74 -7.11 1.21
N ALA A 73 8.19 -6.41 0.22
CA ALA A 73 8.99 -5.59 -0.69
C ALA A 73 9.64 -4.41 0.05
N MET A 74 8.89 -3.67 0.86
CA MET A 74 9.43 -2.57 1.67
C MET A 74 10.51 -3.05 2.64
N ASP A 75 10.34 -4.22 3.26
CA ASP A 75 11.35 -4.82 4.15
C ASP A 75 12.65 -5.16 3.40
N ARG A 76 12.55 -5.69 2.17
CA ARG A 76 13.73 -5.92 1.31
C ARG A 76 14.42 -4.62 0.89
N ILE A 77 13.63 -3.61 0.53
CA ILE A 77 14.14 -2.29 0.12
C ILE A 77 14.92 -1.66 1.27
N ALA A 78 14.35 -1.62 2.48
CA ALA A 78 15.00 -1.06 3.65
C ALA A 78 16.32 -1.79 3.97
N LYS A 79 16.36 -3.12 3.85
CA LYS A 79 17.58 -3.92 4.08
C LYS A 79 18.71 -3.60 3.09
N ALA A 80 18.39 -3.23 1.85
CA ALA A 80 19.36 -2.91 0.81
C ALA A 80 19.62 -1.39 0.67
N ALA A 81 18.90 -0.57 1.44
CA ALA A 81 18.91 0.87 1.29
C ALA A 81 20.15 1.52 1.92
N PRO A 82 20.55 2.72 1.43
CA PRO A 82 21.49 3.55 2.16
C PRO A 82 20.93 3.93 3.54
N PRO A 83 21.78 4.27 4.53
CA PRO A 83 21.35 4.52 5.91
C PRO A 83 20.17 5.50 6.07
N LEU A 84 20.10 6.52 5.21
CA LEU A 84 19.01 7.51 5.21
C LEU A 84 17.62 6.90 5.01
N TYR A 85 17.52 5.79 4.26
CA TYR A 85 16.26 5.15 3.86
C TYR A 85 16.11 3.72 4.42
N ALA A 86 17.00 3.32 5.33
CA ALA A 86 17.09 1.94 5.81
C ALA A 86 16.23 1.62 7.04
N TYR A 87 15.71 2.63 7.75
CA TYR A 87 14.86 2.37 8.90
C TYR A 87 13.54 1.71 8.48
N ARG A 88 13.18 0.64 9.17
CA ARG A 88 11.93 -0.08 8.99
C ARG A 88 11.56 -0.77 10.29
N GLN A 89 10.35 -0.53 10.76
CA GLN A 89 9.82 -1.26 11.91
C GLN A 89 9.82 -2.77 11.62
N GLN A 90 10.17 -3.58 12.61
CA GLN A 90 10.28 -5.03 12.40
C GLN A 90 8.93 -5.66 12.09
N THR A 91 8.90 -6.57 11.11
CA THR A 91 7.71 -7.33 10.72
C THR A 91 7.89 -8.81 11.06
N CYS A 92 6.87 -9.40 11.68
CA CYS A 92 6.68 -10.85 11.69
C CYS A 92 5.37 -11.17 10.98
N PHE A 93 5.44 -11.95 9.90
CA PHE A 93 4.29 -12.29 9.06
C PHE A 93 3.29 -13.27 9.74
N GLY A 94 3.46 -13.52 11.05
CA GLY A 94 2.53 -14.33 11.83
C GLY A 94 2.57 -15.82 11.50
N ILE A 95 3.65 -16.30 10.85
CA ILE A 95 3.82 -17.70 10.45
C ILE A 95 5.20 -18.19 10.91
N GLY A 96 5.25 -19.39 11.49
CA GLY A 96 6.52 -20.04 11.85
C GLY A 96 7.16 -19.44 13.12
N LYS A 97 8.49 -19.37 13.15
CA LYS A 97 9.20 -18.76 14.29
C LYS A 97 8.96 -17.25 14.27
N CYS A 98 8.52 -16.69 15.39
CA CYS A 98 8.36 -15.25 15.54
C CYS A 98 9.70 -14.53 15.29
N THR A 99 9.67 -13.51 14.44
CA THR A 99 10.84 -12.69 14.08
C THR A 99 10.88 -11.35 14.78
N LEU A 100 9.89 -11.00 15.61
CA LEU A 100 9.99 -9.80 16.45
C LEU A 100 10.98 -10.03 17.59
N ASP A 101 11.95 -9.14 17.71
CA ASP A 101 12.91 -9.09 18.82
C ASP A 101 12.26 -8.58 20.10
N THR A 102 11.13 -7.87 19.97
CA THR A 102 10.34 -7.43 21.10
C THR A 102 9.74 -8.66 21.81
N PRO A 103 10.01 -8.86 23.12
CA PRO A 103 9.43 -9.97 23.87
C PRO A 103 7.90 -10.06 23.73
N ARG A 104 7.38 -11.29 23.62
CA ARG A 104 5.94 -11.54 23.54
C ARG A 104 5.24 -10.91 24.75
N GLY A 105 4.29 -10.00 24.51
CA GLY A 105 3.61 -9.23 25.55
C GLY A 105 4.08 -7.78 25.68
N ASN A 106 5.16 -7.38 25.02
CA ASN A 106 5.46 -5.96 24.82
C ASN A 106 4.60 -5.35 23.71
N LYS A 107 4.55 -4.01 23.66
CA LYS A 107 3.70 -3.29 22.70
C LYS A 107 4.06 -3.67 21.27
N SER A 108 3.08 -4.19 20.55
CA SER A 108 3.17 -4.51 19.12
C SER A 108 1.85 -4.18 18.44
N VAL A 109 1.86 -4.06 17.11
CA VAL A 109 0.65 -3.84 16.32
C VAL A 109 0.31 -5.12 15.60
N ILE A 110 -0.88 -5.67 15.82
CA ILE A 110 -1.41 -6.78 15.03
C ILE A 110 -2.33 -6.25 13.94
N LYS A 111 -2.19 -6.77 12.72
CA LYS A 111 -2.94 -6.37 11.53
C LYS A 111 -3.44 -7.60 10.78
N ARG A 112 -4.61 -7.50 10.14
CA ARG A 112 -5.04 -8.48 9.13
C ARG A 112 -4.41 -8.16 7.77
N ASN A 113 -4.07 -9.19 7.01
CA ASN A 113 -3.51 -9.09 5.66
C ASN A 113 -4.42 -8.34 4.68
N PHE A 114 -5.73 -8.31 4.90
CA PHE A 114 -6.67 -7.48 4.16
C PHE A 114 -7.63 -6.77 5.12
N SER A 115 -7.79 -5.47 4.93
CA SER A 115 -8.71 -4.60 5.67
C SER A 115 -8.53 -3.17 5.17
N ASP A 116 -9.53 -2.32 5.38
CA ASP A 116 -9.43 -0.87 5.18
C ASP A 116 -9.72 -0.13 6.51
N ALA A 117 -9.41 1.16 6.55
CA ALA A 117 -9.80 2.12 7.58
C ALA A 117 -9.45 1.70 9.03
N SER A 118 -8.33 1.00 9.22
CA SER A 118 -7.88 0.49 10.53
C SER A 118 -8.82 -0.52 11.22
N ASN A 119 -9.86 -1.03 10.54
CA ASN A 119 -10.88 -1.92 11.13
C ASN A 119 -10.30 -3.18 11.80
N HIS A 120 -9.16 -3.66 11.31
CA HIS A 120 -8.50 -4.87 11.80
C HIS A 120 -7.05 -4.59 12.25
N VAL A 121 -6.85 -3.43 12.89
CA VAL A 121 -5.57 -3.04 13.49
C VAL A 121 -5.76 -2.92 14.99
N LYS A 122 -4.92 -3.61 15.77
CA LYS A 122 -4.95 -3.52 17.24
C LYS A 122 -3.54 -3.33 17.80
N VAL A 123 -3.41 -2.48 18.81
CA VAL A 123 -2.18 -2.38 19.61
C VAL A 123 -2.29 -3.40 20.73
N MET A 124 -1.42 -4.41 20.73
CA MET A 124 -1.36 -5.41 21.78
C MET A 124 -0.41 -4.95 22.88
N GLN A 125 -0.83 -5.07 24.14
CA GLN A 125 0.01 -4.88 25.31
C GLN A 125 -0.30 -6.00 26.31
N GLY A 126 0.70 -6.81 26.67
CA GLY A 126 0.54 -8.02 27.45
C GLY A 126 0.00 -9.23 26.64
N PRO A 127 -0.18 -10.38 27.31
CA PRO A 127 -0.86 -11.54 26.72
C PRO A 127 -2.34 -11.23 26.50
N THR A 128 -2.76 -11.12 25.24
CA THR A 128 -4.16 -10.91 24.84
C THR A 128 -4.66 -12.08 24.01
N GLY A 129 -5.99 -12.29 23.97
CA GLY A 129 -6.60 -13.29 23.10
C GLY A 129 -6.30 -13.07 21.61
N ASP A 130 -6.00 -11.82 21.20
CA ASP A 130 -5.62 -11.51 19.82
C ASP A 130 -4.31 -12.18 19.36
N GLN A 131 -3.43 -12.56 20.30
CA GLN A 131 -2.23 -13.33 19.97
C GLN A 131 -2.55 -14.74 19.45
N LEU A 132 -3.76 -15.26 19.72
CA LEU A 132 -4.21 -16.55 19.18
C LEU A 132 -4.50 -16.49 17.68
N LYS A 133 -4.66 -15.28 17.12
CA LYS A 133 -4.83 -15.07 15.67
C LYS A 133 -3.52 -15.22 14.90
N LEU A 134 -2.38 -15.16 15.59
CA LEU A 134 -1.05 -15.36 15.01
C LEU A 134 -0.68 -16.84 15.04
N ALA A 135 -0.28 -17.38 13.89
CA ALA A 135 0.23 -18.74 13.77
C ALA A 135 1.75 -18.84 14.05
N CYS A 136 2.40 -17.72 14.43
CA CYS A 136 3.79 -17.72 14.83
C CYS A 136 3.97 -18.11 16.30
N PHE A 137 5.13 -18.65 16.64
CA PHE A 137 5.47 -19.07 18.00
C PHE A 137 6.78 -18.46 18.50
N ALA A 138 6.86 -18.25 19.81
CA ALA A 138 8.10 -17.89 20.50
C ALA A 138 8.73 -19.17 21.08
N GLY A 139 10.03 -19.37 20.89
CA GLY A 139 10.75 -20.56 21.38
C GLY A 139 10.52 -21.83 20.55
N GLU A 140 10.47 -22.99 21.21
CA GLU A 140 10.20 -24.28 20.55
C GLU A 140 8.72 -24.41 20.16
N ARG A 141 8.45 -25.11 19.05
CA ARG A 141 7.10 -25.31 18.53
C ARG A 141 6.31 -26.22 19.47
N VAL A 142 5.57 -25.62 20.40
CA VAL A 142 4.58 -26.37 21.17
C VAL A 142 3.42 -26.73 20.24
N LYS A 143 3.13 -28.03 20.08
CA LYS A 143 1.93 -28.53 19.36
C LYS A 143 0.67 -28.22 20.18
N SER A 144 0.40 -26.97 20.54
CA SER A 144 -0.92 -26.61 21.01
C SER A 144 -1.80 -26.39 19.78
N ARG A 145 -2.93 -27.10 19.75
CA ARG A 145 -4.00 -26.87 18.79
C ARG A 145 -4.54 -25.48 19.12
N GLN A 146 -4.03 -24.44 18.45
CA GLN A 146 -4.64 -23.12 18.56
C GLN A 146 -6.09 -23.29 18.11
N THR A 147 -7.02 -22.99 19.01
CA THR A 147 -8.43 -22.89 18.65
C THR A 147 -8.50 -21.88 17.52
N GLU A 148 -9.04 -22.27 16.36
CA GLU A 148 -9.24 -21.30 15.29
C GLU A 148 -10.10 -20.16 15.86
N PRO A 149 -9.72 -18.88 15.65
CA PRO A 149 -10.54 -17.78 16.10
C PRO A 149 -11.93 -17.95 15.47
N GLU A 150 -12.94 -18.18 16.30
CA GLU A 150 -14.34 -18.14 15.88
C GLU A 150 -14.57 -16.76 15.22
N ASP A 151 -15.10 -16.78 13.99
CA ASP A 151 -15.57 -15.62 13.20
C ASP A 151 -14.60 -14.87 12.25
N ASP A 152 -13.39 -15.37 11.96
CA ASP A 152 -12.56 -14.76 10.89
C ASP A 152 -12.83 -15.37 9.50
N GLU A 153 -12.77 -14.55 8.44
CA GLU A 153 -12.91 -15.03 7.05
C GLU A 153 -11.83 -16.08 6.70
N PRO A 154 -12.11 -17.14 5.90
CA PRO A 154 -11.16 -18.22 5.64
C PRO A 154 -9.80 -17.79 5.06
N SER A 155 -9.75 -16.68 4.31
CA SER A 155 -8.54 -16.10 3.72
C SER A 155 -7.80 -15.15 4.67
N ALA A 156 -8.37 -14.82 5.83
CA ALA A 156 -7.78 -13.89 6.78
C ALA A 156 -6.49 -14.48 7.35
N ARG A 157 -5.42 -13.70 7.26
CA ARG A 157 -4.13 -14.01 7.88
C ARG A 157 -3.73 -12.80 8.69
N TRP A 158 -3.28 -13.04 9.92
CA TRP A 158 -2.84 -11.98 10.81
C TRP A 158 -1.32 -11.97 10.90
N PHE A 159 -0.77 -10.78 11.02
CA PHE A 159 0.64 -10.53 11.21
C PHE A 159 0.82 -9.45 12.26
N HIS A 160 2.04 -9.32 12.78
CA HIS A 160 2.33 -8.31 13.77
C HIS A 160 3.66 -7.61 13.51
N MET A 161 3.72 -6.36 13.93
CA MET A 161 4.83 -5.46 13.71
C MET A 161 5.24 -4.81 15.03
N GLU A 162 6.49 -4.38 15.09
CA GLU A 162 6.97 -3.48 16.13
C GLU A 162 6.04 -2.25 16.25
N TYR A 163 5.75 -1.86 17.49
CA TYR A 163 4.98 -0.64 17.76
C TYR A 163 5.88 0.58 17.72
N VAL A 164 5.60 1.50 16.79
CA VAL A 164 6.30 2.79 16.69
C VAL A 164 5.44 3.88 17.35
N PRO A 165 5.89 4.47 18.49
CA PRO A 165 5.07 5.41 19.28
C PRO A 165 4.64 6.67 18.55
N THR A 166 5.45 7.13 17.61
CA THR A 166 5.23 8.35 16.81
C THR A 166 3.93 8.31 16.00
N PHE A 167 3.39 7.12 15.71
CA PHE A 167 2.10 7.01 15.03
C PHE A 167 0.98 7.70 15.83
N LYS A 168 1.08 7.70 17.17
CA LYS A 168 0.10 8.36 18.05
C LYS A 168 0.36 9.87 18.17
N THR A 169 1.61 10.32 18.12
CA THR A 169 2.00 11.72 18.38
C THR A 169 2.15 12.54 17.11
N VAL A 170 2.75 11.99 16.06
CA VAL A 170 2.91 12.61 14.74
C VAL A 170 1.78 12.20 13.80
N GLY A 171 1.46 10.90 13.72
CA GLY A 171 0.54 10.36 12.72
C GLY A 171 1.30 9.71 11.55
N GLU A 172 0.69 9.75 10.37
CA GLU A 172 1.27 9.24 9.12
C GLU A 172 1.18 10.29 8.00
N TYR A 173 2.25 10.43 7.23
CA TYR A 173 2.24 11.21 6.00
C TYR A 173 1.72 10.35 4.85
N ARG A 174 0.86 10.92 4.01
CA ARG A 174 0.25 10.26 2.86
C ARG A 174 0.73 10.94 1.59
N VAL A 175 1.83 10.44 1.03
CA VAL A 175 2.48 11.05 -0.13
C VAL A 175 1.95 10.41 -1.40
N HIS A 176 1.36 11.24 -2.26
CA HIS A 176 0.83 10.83 -3.55
C HIS A 176 1.82 11.19 -4.65
N LEU A 177 2.21 10.18 -5.42
CA LEU A 177 3.12 10.28 -6.55
C LEU A 177 2.36 10.03 -7.85
N CYS A 178 2.60 10.87 -8.86
CA CYS A 178 2.21 10.66 -10.25
C CYS A 178 3.48 10.65 -11.11
N GLY A 179 3.85 9.49 -11.64
CA GLY A 179 5.21 9.29 -12.13
C GLY A 179 6.23 9.58 -11.03
N ASP A 180 7.24 10.40 -11.33
CA ASP A 180 8.27 10.83 -10.37
C ASP A 180 7.87 12.10 -9.57
N ASN A 181 6.68 12.64 -9.85
CA ASN A 181 6.23 13.90 -9.26
C ASN A 181 5.37 13.65 -8.02
N VAL A 182 5.72 14.29 -6.92
CA VAL A 182 4.84 14.38 -5.75
C VAL A 182 3.71 15.36 -6.09
N VAL A 183 2.47 14.86 -6.17
CA VAL A 183 1.31 15.69 -6.53
C VAL A 183 0.58 16.24 -5.32
N SER A 184 0.63 15.52 -4.19
CA SER A 184 0.07 16.00 -2.92
C SER A 184 0.68 15.25 -1.74
N ILE A 185 0.65 15.90 -0.58
CA ILE A 185 1.07 15.31 0.69
C ILE A 185 -0.02 15.63 1.72
N GLY A 186 -0.65 14.58 2.23
CA GLY A 186 -1.52 14.67 3.39
C GLY A 186 -0.79 14.26 4.65
N ILE A 187 -1.34 14.65 5.80
CA ILE A 187 -1.04 14.06 7.09
C ILE A 187 -2.33 13.55 7.69
N SER A 188 -2.28 12.37 8.31
CA SER A 188 -3.44 11.81 9.01
C SER A 188 -3.08 11.30 10.38
N LYS A 189 -4.01 11.49 11.31
CA LYS A 189 -3.84 11.15 12.72
C LYS A 189 -5.19 10.83 13.34
N PHE A 190 -5.21 9.87 14.26
CA PHE A 190 -6.40 9.60 15.07
C PHE A 190 -6.49 10.60 16.22
N VAL A 191 -7.58 11.36 16.26
CA VAL A 191 -7.91 12.31 17.33
C VAL A 191 -9.27 11.91 17.89
N LYS A 192 -9.34 11.53 19.17
CA LYS A 192 -10.56 11.06 19.84
C LYS A 192 -11.31 10.00 19.02
N ASP A 193 -10.56 8.99 18.57
CA ASP A 193 -11.04 7.85 17.75
C ASP A 193 -11.59 8.21 16.35
N LYS A 194 -11.39 9.45 15.89
CA LYS A 194 -11.68 9.88 14.52
C LYS A 194 -10.39 10.04 13.74
N LEU A 195 -10.36 9.47 12.55
CA LEU A 195 -9.27 9.72 11.60
C LEU A 195 -9.44 11.13 11.03
N GLU A 196 -8.52 12.03 11.38
CA GLU A 196 -8.41 13.34 10.76
C GLU A 196 -7.38 13.25 9.62
N VAL A 197 -7.71 13.85 8.47
CA VAL A 197 -6.82 13.94 7.31
C VAL A 197 -6.85 15.37 6.81
N ARG A 198 -5.68 15.95 6.55
CA ARG A 198 -5.53 17.28 5.96
C ARG A 198 -4.25 17.39 5.15
N SER A 199 -4.10 18.47 4.39
CA SER A 199 -2.84 18.82 3.75
C SER A 199 -1.74 19.10 4.77
N VAL A 200 -0.51 18.75 4.41
CA VAL A 200 0.68 18.97 5.24
C VAL A 200 1.08 20.45 5.26
N SER A 201 1.57 20.93 6.41
CA SER A 201 2.26 22.22 6.58
C SER A 201 3.68 22.02 7.12
N ASP A 202 4.49 23.09 7.16
CA ASP A 202 5.85 23.03 7.73
C ASP A 202 5.82 22.66 9.23
N ASP A 203 4.80 23.11 9.96
CA ASP A 203 4.60 22.79 11.39
C ASP A 203 4.43 21.30 11.66
N ASP A 204 4.00 20.51 10.66
CA ASP A 204 3.92 19.06 10.79
C ASP A 204 5.29 18.39 10.93
N PHE A 205 6.37 19.13 10.69
CA PHE A 205 7.76 18.68 10.88
C PHE A 205 8.38 19.24 12.17
N ALA A 206 7.58 19.83 13.06
CA ALA A 206 8.05 20.36 14.35
C ALA A 206 8.65 19.29 15.28
N TRP A 207 8.33 18.01 15.05
CA TRP A 207 8.97 16.88 15.74
C TRP A 207 10.46 16.73 15.41
N PHE A 208 10.90 17.24 14.25
CA PHE A 208 12.28 17.17 13.80
C PHE A 208 13.07 18.41 14.23
N SER A 209 12.50 19.60 14.03
CA SER A 209 13.16 20.87 14.36
C SER A 209 12.15 21.99 14.58
N LYS A 210 12.53 23.00 15.37
CA LYS A 210 11.80 24.25 15.53
C LYS A 210 12.11 25.28 14.44
N SER A 211 13.17 25.06 13.64
CA SER A 211 13.55 25.95 12.53
C SER A 211 12.72 25.63 11.29
N GLN A 212 12.07 26.64 10.72
CA GLN A 212 11.29 26.49 9.49
C GLN A 212 12.16 26.01 8.31
N GLU A 213 13.40 26.48 8.21
CA GLU A 213 14.34 26.05 7.16
C GLU A 213 14.62 24.54 7.26
N GLU A 214 14.82 24.03 8.48
CA GLU A 214 15.07 22.61 8.72
C GLU A 214 13.81 21.77 8.51
N GLN A 215 12.63 22.30 8.85
CA GLN A 215 11.34 21.66 8.54
C GLN A 215 11.14 21.52 7.02
N GLN A 216 11.48 22.55 6.24
CA GLN A 216 11.41 22.51 4.77
C GLN A 216 12.39 21.49 4.19
N LYS A 217 13.62 21.42 4.71
CA LYS A 217 14.58 20.36 4.33
C LYS A 217 14.02 18.97 4.65
N LYS A 218 13.40 18.80 5.81
CA LYS A 218 12.79 17.52 6.21
C LYS A 218 11.59 17.14 5.35
N ARG A 219 10.79 18.12 4.92
CA ARG A 219 9.71 17.92 3.95
C ARG A 219 10.25 17.51 2.57
N GLN A 220 11.40 18.05 2.15
CA GLN A 220 12.07 17.61 0.94
C GLN A 220 12.59 16.17 1.08
N GLU A 221 13.18 15.82 2.23
CA GLU A 221 13.59 14.44 2.54
C GLU A 221 12.41 13.46 2.46
N LEU A 222 11.22 13.84 2.92
CA LEU A 222 10.00 13.03 2.77
C LEU A 222 9.66 12.78 1.29
N CYS A 223 9.73 13.82 0.45
CA CYS A 223 9.50 13.69 -0.99
C CYS A 223 10.53 12.75 -1.62
N ASP A 224 11.80 12.89 -1.26
CA ASP A 224 12.90 12.10 -1.81
C ASP A 224 12.83 10.63 -1.36
N PHE A 225 12.49 10.39 -0.09
CA PHE A 225 12.20 9.06 0.44
C PHE A 225 11.05 8.38 -0.34
N SER A 226 9.98 9.12 -0.63
CA SER A 226 8.83 8.61 -1.36
C SER A 226 9.19 8.22 -2.80
N ARG A 227 9.96 9.07 -3.49
CA ARG A 227 10.50 8.76 -4.83
C ARG A 227 11.41 7.55 -4.78
N TYR A 228 12.33 7.50 -3.80
CA TYR A 228 13.23 6.37 -3.62
C TYR A 228 12.45 5.06 -3.45
N GLN A 229 11.48 5.02 -2.54
CA GLN A 229 10.62 3.86 -2.33
C GLN A 229 9.93 3.41 -3.63
N ARG A 230 9.30 4.33 -4.37
CA ARG A 230 8.65 4.00 -5.64
C ARG A 230 9.65 3.42 -6.65
N THR A 231 10.82 4.05 -6.81
CA THR A 231 11.86 3.58 -7.71
C THR A 231 12.33 2.18 -7.35
N GLN A 232 12.55 1.90 -6.06
CA GLN A 232 12.99 0.60 -5.59
C GLN A 232 11.90 -0.49 -5.69
N LEU A 233 10.61 -0.12 -5.54
CA LEU A 233 9.47 -1.00 -5.79
C LEU A 233 9.39 -1.37 -7.28
N LEU A 234 9.57 -0.39 -8.17
CA LEU A 234 9.59 -0.60 -9.62
C LEU A 234 10.82 -1.35 -10.14
N ALA A 235 11.90 -1.39 -9.34
CA ALA A 235 13.11 -2.15 -9.63
C ALA A 235 13.07 -3.60 -9.12
N GLN A 236 12.03 -4.01 -8.38
CA GLN A 236 11.90 -5.40 -7.92
C GLN A 236 11.79 -6.37 -9.10
N PRO A 237 12.33 -7.61 -9.01
CA PRO A 237 12.24 -8.59 -10.09
C PRO A 237 10.81 -8.88 -10.56
N ASN A 238 9.83 -8.81 -9.66
CA ASN A 238 8.41 -9.03 -9.96
C ASN A 238 7.62 -7.74 -10.22
N ALA A 239 8.28 -6.58 -10.42
CA ALA A 239 7.61 -5.28 -10.49
C ALA A 239 6.58 -5.18 -11.63
N ARG A 240 6.84 -5.79 -12.79
CA ARG A 240 5.87 -5.82 -13.91
C ARG A 240 4.54 -6.49 -13.54
N LYS A 241 4.55 -7.40 -12.57
CA LYS A 241 3.37 -8.14 -12.13
C LYS A 241 2.74 -7.55 -10.88
N ALA A 242 3.54 -7.05 -9.93
CA ALA A 242 3.05 -6.64 -8.62
C ALA A 242 2.91 -5.12 -8.45
N PHE A 243 3.59 -4.33 -9.29
CA PHE A 243 3.80 -2.90 -9.09
C PHE A 243 3.71 -2.08 -10.37
N GLU A 244 3.15 -2.63 -11.45
CA GLU A 244 3.12 -1.93 -12.74
C GLU A 244 2.46 -0.57 -12.59
N SER A 245 1.35 -0.50 -11.87
CA SER A 245 0.60 0.73 -11.77
C SER A 245 1.27 1.87 -11.05
N LEU A 246 2.30 1.57 -10.25
CA LEU A 246 3.10 2.58 -9.58
C LEU A 246 3.81 3.46 -10.60
N ARG A 247 4.04 2.99 -11.84
CA ARG A 247 4.55 3.82 -12.95
C ARG A 247 3.68 5.04 -13.16
N VAL A 248 2.36 4.86 -13.13
CA VAL A 248 1.38 5.93 -13.25
C VAL A 248 1.23 6.67 -11.94
N GLY A 249 0.96 5.96 -10.85
CA GLY A 249 0.78 6.63 -9.57
C GLY A 249 0.51 5.73 -8.37
N VAL A 250 0.88 6.25 -7.21
CA VAL A 250 0.81 5.53 -5.95
C VAL A 250 0.71 6.49 -4.75
N ARG A 251 0.01 6.07 -3.71
CA ARG A 251 0.08 6.67 -2.38
C ARG A 251 0.95 5.80 -1.49
N ILE A 252 1.96 6.41 -0.86
CA ILE A 252 2.80 5.76 0.14
C ILE A 252 2.46 6.40 1.48
N ASP A 253 2.02 5.55 2.42
CA ASP A 253 1.76 5.97 3.80
C ASP A 253 3.08 5.81 4.56
N ILE A 254 3.54 6.87 5.22
CA ILE A 254 4.90 7.01 5.73
C ILE A 254 4.86 7.42 7.20
N GLY A 255 5.54 6.64 8.04
CA GLY A 255 5.73 6.92 9.45
C GLY A 255 7.07 7.60 9.75
N VAL A 256 7.24 7.99 11.01
CA VAL A 256 8.46 8.60 11.57
C VAL A 256 9.03 7.68 12.65
N SER A 257 10.32 7.38 12.69
CA SER A 257 10.88 6.45 13.69
C SER A 257 10.81 6.99 15.12
N GLU A 258 11.16 8.26 15.30
CA GLU A 258 11.24 8.95 16.59
C GLU A 258 11.13 10.48 16.41
N GLU A 259 10.74 11.19 17.46
CA GLU A 259 10.61 12.65 17.48
C GLU A 259 11.95 13.31 17.87
N SER A 260 12.92 13.23 16.98
CA SER A 260 14.25 13.85 17.15
C SER A 260 14.88 14.20 15.79
N PRO A 261 15.99 14.98 15.78
CA PRO A 261 16.79 15.20 14.57
C PRO A 261 17.32 13.90 13.91
N GLU A 262 17.43 12.81 14.68
CA GLU A 262 17.85 11.50 14.17
C GLU A 262 16.70 10.72 13.52
N GLY A 263 15.45 11.16 13.72
CA GLY A 263 14.25 10.50 13.23
C GLY A 263 14.23 10.30 11.72
N ARG A 264 13.81 9.10 11.31
CA ARG A 264 13.80 8.63 9.92
C ARG A 264 12.39 8.34 9.43
N PHE A 265 12.17 8.54 8.13
CA PHE A 265 10.95 8.10 7.48
C PHE A 265 10.99 6.61 7.18
N PHE A 266 9.84 5.96 7.22
CA PHE A 266 9.68 4.57 6.77
C PHE A 266 8.30 4.31 6.15
N GLY A 267 8.24 3.37 5.20
CA GLY A 267 6.98 2.97 4.59
C GLY A 267 6.10 2.13 5.52
N LEU A 268 4.86 2.54 5.71
CA LEU A 268 3.84 1.81 6.47
C LEU A 268 2.98 0.94 5.55
N GLU A 269 2.45 1.55 4.49
CA GLU A 269 1.46 0.94 3.60
C GLU A 269 1.59 1.53 2.19
N LEU A 270 1.23 0.71 1.20
CA LEU A 270 1.31 1.04 -0.22
C LEU A 270 -0.09 0.95 -0.82
N THR A 271 -0.61 2.07 -1.31
CA THR A 271 -1.97 2.12 -1.89
C THR A 271 -1.90 2.52 -3.36
N ARG A 272 -2.34 1.63 -4.25
CA ARG A 272 -2.42 1.92 -5.69
C ARG A 272 -3.43 3.04 -5.95
N ARG A 273 -3.20 3.85 -7.00
CA ARG A 273 -3.99 5.08 -7.24
C ARG A 273 -5.51 4.86 -7.32
N TRP A 274 -5.97 3.74 -7.88
CA TRP A 274 -7.42 3.47 -7.99
C TRP A 274 -8.05 3.07 -6.66
N ASN A 275 -7.25 2.68 -5.66
CA ASN A 275 -7.66 2.38 -4.29
C ASN A 275 -7.30 3.49 -3.30
N ALA A 276 -6.65 4.57 -3.76
CA ALA A 276 -6.26 5.68 -2.90
C ALA A 276 -7.50 6.52 -2.52
N ASN A 277 -8.29 5.99 -1.59
CA ASN A 277 -9.35 6.70 -0.92
C ASN A 277 -8.80 8.01 -0.30
N GLN A 278 -9.68 9.00 -0.15
CA GLN A 278 -9.40 10.28 0.54
C GLN A 278 -8.44 11.26 -0.16
N MET A 279 -7.86 10.92 -1.32
CA MET A 279 -7.00 11.83 -2.06
C MET A 279 -7.71 13.15 -2.47
N PRO A 280 -8.95 13.13 -3.03
CA PRO A 280 -9.54 14.37 -3.55
C PRO A 280 -10.06 15.27 -2.42
N ALA A 281 -11.00 14.81 -1.60
CA ALA A 281 -11.80 15.66 -0.72
C ALA A 281 -11.05 16.34 0.45
N PHE A 282 -9.93 15.77 0.92
CA PHE A 282 -9.27 16.24 2.15
C PHE A 282 -7.92 16.92 1.93
N VAL A 283 -7.31 16.72 0.75
CA VAL A 283 -5.91 17.11 0.51
C VAL A 283 -5.77 17.96 -0.75
N LEU A 284 -6.61 17.76 -1.77
CA LEU A 284 -6.56 18.56 -2.98
C LEU A 284 -7.44 19.81 -2.85
N PRO A 285 -7.08 20.91 -3.52
CA PRO A 285 -8.00 22.03 -3.67
C PRO A 285 -9.19 21.63 -4.55
N ASP A 286 -10.35 22.19 -4.27
CA ASP A 286 -11.53 22.14 -5.17
C ASP A 286 -11.11 22.61 -6.58
N PRO A 287 -11.51 21.94 -7.68
CA PRO A 287 -12.55 20.91 -7.80
C PRO A 287 -12.09 19.46 -7.58
N TYR A 288 -10.91 19.26 -6.98
CA TYR A 288 -10.34 17.94 -6.68
C TYR A 288 -10.02 17.06 -7.91
N THR A 289 -9.96 17.65 -9.11
CA THR A 289 -9.74 16.93 -10.37
C THR A 289 -8.28 16.90 -10.82
N GLU A 290 -7.43 17.78 -10.28
CA GLU A 290 -6.07 17.99 -10.79
C GLU A 290 -5.22 16.70 -10.75
N ALA A 291 -5.27 15.96 -9.64
CA ALA A 291 -4.54 14.70 -9.53
C ALA A 291 -5.07 13.66 -10.53
N SER A 292 -6.39 13.55 -10.68
CA SER A 292 -7.02 12.64 -11.66
C SER A 292 -6.60 12.97 -13.09
N LEU A 293 -6.53 14.25 -13.45
CA LEU A 293 -6.03 14.70 -14.76
C LEU A 293 -4.55 14.34 -14.97
N LYS A 294 -3.70 14.56 -13.96
CA LYS A 294 -2.29 14.18 -14.01
C LYS A 294 -2.13 12.67 -14.21
N TYR A 295 -2.84 11.86 -13.42
CA TYR A 295 -2.80 10.40 -13.58
C TYR A 295 -3.32 9.93 -14.93
N GLY A 296 -4.39 10.54 -15.46
CA GLY A 296 -4.94 10.21 -16.77
C GLY A 296 -3.92 10.44 -17.88
N ARG A 297 -3.19 11.57 -17.83
CA ARG A 297 -2.12 11.88 -18.79
C ARG A 297 -0.97 10.89 -18.71
N VAL A 298 -0.47 10.61 -17.49
CA VAL A 298 0.63 9.66 -17.32
C VAL A 298 0.22 8.25 -17.71
N LEU A 299 -1.02 7.82 -17.40
CA LEU A 299 -1.55 6.54 -17.87
C LEU A 299 -1.54 6.46 -19.40
N ALA A 300 -2.04 7.50 -20.08
CA ALA A 300 -2.07 7.51 -21.54
C ALA A 300 -0.65 7.43 -22.14
N MET A 301 0.33 8.11 -21.53
CA MET A 301 1.73 8.05 -21.94
C MET A 301 2.35 6.66 -21.72
N GLU A 302 2.15 6.08 -20.53
CA GLU A 302 2.63 4.73 -20.18
C GLU A 302 2.04 3.67 -21.11
N LEU A 303 0.73 3.74 -21.39
CA LEU A 303 0.07 2.79 -22.29
C LEU A 303 0.50 2.99 -23.76
N ALA A 304 0.80 4.22 -24.18
CA ALA A 304 1.31 4.49 -25.52
C ALA A 304 2.79 4.12 -25.72
N GLY A 305 3.48 3.62 -24.68
CA GLY A 305 4.92 3.35 -24.72
C GLY A 305 5.78 4.61 -24.90
N ARG A 306 5.24 5.79 -24.57
CA ARG A 306 5.91 7.09 -24.68
C ARG A 306 6.35 7.50 -23.28
N GLN A 307 7.55 7.08 -22.87
CA GLN A 307 8.23 7.61 -21.68
C GLN A 307 9.19 8.74 -22.08
#